data_AF-A0A3D0M8M0-F1
#
_entry.id   AF-A0A3D0M8M0-F1
#
_cell.length_a   1.000
_cell.length_b   1.000
_cell.length_c   1.000
_cell.angle_alpha   90.00
_cell.angle_beta   90.00
_cell.angle_gamma   90.00
#
_symmetry.space_group_name_H-M   'P 1'
#
loop_
_entity.id
_entity.type
_entity.pdbx_description
1 polymer ?
#
loop_
_entity_poly.entity_id
_entity_poly.type
_entity_poly.pdbx_seq_one_letter_code
_entity_poly.pdbx_strand_id
1 'polypeptide(L)'
;MLLHSALTASTGSVFVEAFLDSLTDGLKMLPVLYLAYLLMELLEHHAGSKVDRILSGVGKAGPLIGAALGAIPQCGFSGAAAGLYSGGIITMGTLISVFISTSDEMLPVLLSGGAGTLVIAKLVLGKVACGILFGYLVDLIFRGHTHAHIEDLCRQDHCECEHENIFLSALKHTGKTMLVIFIVSLALNLVFDLGGAHLLQRLMLNVPVVSELITALLGLIPSCAVSVALSQLYLTKGIISTGALVSGLASNAGVGLLVLFRQNHNKKDNLRIIAVLYITGVLSGILLRAVLG
;
A
#
# COMPACT_ATOMS: atom_id res chain seq x y z
N MET A 1 0.27 -12.03 42.48
CA MET A 1 0.14 -13.27 41.68
C MET A 1 -1.00 -13.20 40.67
N LEU A 2 -2.16 -12.61 40.98
CA LEU A 2 -3.29 -12.46 40.05
C LEU A 2 -3.12 -11.41 38.92
N LEU A 3 -2.22 -10.43 39.08
CA LEU A 3 -1.90 -9.45 38.03
C LEU A 3 -0.96 -10.02 36.94
N HIS A 4 -0.14 -11.02 37.27
CA HIS A 4 0.81 -11.62 36.31
C HIS A 4 0.11 -12.66 35.41
N SER A 5 -0.93 -13.34 35.91
CA SER A 5 -1.75 -14.27 35.15
C SER A 5 -2.74 -13.61 34.18
N ALA A 6 -3.14 -12.35 34.44
CA ALA A 6 -3.95 -11.57 33.49
C ALA A 6 -3.12 -11.04 32.31
N LEU A 7 -1.84 -10.72 32.55
CA LEU A 7 -0.90 -10.31 31.50
C LEU A 7 -0.49 -11.48 30.60
N THR A 8 -0.28 -12.69 31.13
CA THR A 8 0.06 -13.86 30.30
C THR A 8 -1.13 -14.41 29.50
N ALA A 9 -2.35 -14.33 30.04
CA ALA A 9 -3.56 -14.66 29.28
C ALA A 9 -3.85 -13.64 28.16
N SER A 10 -3.55 -12.36 28.40
CA SER A 10 -3.65 -11.29 27.39
C SER A 10 -2.58 -11.38 26.30
N THR A 11 -1.35 -11.78 26.60
CA THR A 11 -0.31 -11.95 25.55
C THR A 11 -0.55 -13.16 24.66
N GLY A 12 -1.18 -14.22 25.17
CA GLY A 12 -1.52 -15.40 24.39
C GLY A 12 -2.61 -15.13 23.35
N SER A 13 -3.64 -14.38 23.70
CA SER A 13 -4.68 -13.96 22.75
C SER A 13 -4.16 -12.95 21.73
N VAL A 14 -3.34 -11.98 22.15
CA VAL A 14 -2.75 -10.98 21.24
C VAL A 14 -1.81 -11.62 20.21
N PHE A 15 -0.97 -12.58 20.61
CA PHE A 15 -0.11 -13.27 19.66
C PHE A 15 -0.90 -14.14 18.68
N VAL A 16 -1.95 -14.82 19.16
CA VAL A 16 -2.80 -15.67 18.32
C VAL A 16 -3.63 -14.83 17.34
N GLU A 17 -4.18 -13.69 17.77
CA GLU A 17 -4.91 -12.75 16.91
C GLU A 17 -4.00 -12.12 15.86
N ALA A 18 -2.85 -11.57 16.26
CA ALA A 18 -1.88 -11.00 15.31
C ALA A 18 -1.37 -12.04 14.30
N PHE A 19 -1.19 -13.29 14.74
CA PHE A 19 -0.79 -14.40 13.86
C PHE A 19 -1.91 -14.80 12.88
N LEU A 20 -3.15 -14.95 13.35
CA LEU A 20 -4.30 -15.30 12.51
C LEU A 20 -4.62 -14.20 11.50
N ASP A 21 -4.58 -12.93 11.90
CA ASP A 21 -4.80 -11.79 10.99
C ASP A 21 -3.71 -11.74 9.92
N SER A 22 -2.44 -11.82 10.32
CA SER A 22 -1.32 -11.84 9.36
C SER A 22 -1.40 -13.04 8.40
N LEU A 23 -1.89 -14.19 8.87
CA LEU A 23 -2.01 -15.41 8.07
C LEU A 23 -3.15 -15.30 7.06
N THR A 24 -4.29 -14.79 7.51
CA THR A 24 -5.48 -14.60 6.68
C THR A 24 -5.24 -13.54 5.60
N ASP A 25 -4.55 -12.46 5.96
CA ASP A 25 -4.14 -11.41 5.03
C ASP A 25 -3.14 -11.94 4.01
N GLY A 26 -2.10 -12.66 4.46
CA GLY A 26 -1.14 -13.30 3.57
C GLY A 26 -1.80 -14.27 2.59
N LEU A 27 -2.77 -15.08 3.05
CA LEU A 27 -3.47 -16.05 2.23
C LEU A 27 -4.36 -15.37 1.16
N LYS A 28 -5.03 -14.27 1.49
CA LYS A 28 -5.83 -13.47 0.53
C LYS A 28 -4.97 -12.77 -0.51
N MET A 29 -3.74 -12.38 -0.16
CA MET A 29 -2.80 -11.74 -1.10
C MET A 29 -2.17 -12.72 -2.09
N LEU A 30 -1.98 -13.98 -1.68
CA LEU A 30 -1.30 -15.00 -2.46
C LEU A 30 -1.77 -15.13 -3.92
N PRO A 31 -3.08 -15.22 -4.24
CA PRO A 31 -3.53 -15.35 -5.63
C PRO A 31 -3.23 -14.11 -6.49
N VAL A 32 -3.35 -12.91 -5.93
CA VAL A 32 -3.08 -11.66 -6.66
C VAL A 32 -1.58 -11.47 -6.88
N LEU A 33 -0.78 -11.74 -5.85
CA LEU A 33 0.67 -11.62 -5.93
C LEU A 33 1.25 -12.65 -6.91
N TYR A 34 0.75 -13.89 -6.86
CA TYR A 34 1.11 -14.94 -7.83
C TYR A 34 0.77 -14.52 -9.26
N LEU A 35 -0.42 -13.96 -9.49
CA LEU A 35 -0.82 -13.49 -10.82
C LEU A 35 0.06 -12.32 -11.30
N ALA A 36 0.42 -11.40 -10.40
CA ALA A 36 1.31 -10.28 -10.72
C ALA A 36 2.73 -10.76 -11.10
N TYR A 37 3.27 -11.74 -10.37
CA TYR A 37 4.56 -12.35 -10.72
C TYR A 37 4.50 -13.16 -12.00
N LEU A 38 3.46 -13.95 -12.20
CA LEU A 38 3.26 -14.68 -13.45
C LEU A 38 3.17 -13.73 -14.65
N LEU A 39 2.52 -12.57 -14.47
CA LEU A 39 2.47 -11.52 -15.49
C LEU A 39 3.86 -10.92 -15.76
N MET A 40 4.62 -10.59 -14.71
CA MET A 40 6.00 -10.10 -14.84
C MET A 40 6.89 -11.10 -15.58
N GLU A 41 6.89 -12.37 -15.18
CA GLU A 41 7.74 -13.41 -15.75
C GLU A 41 7.31 -13.76 -17.19
N LEU A 42 6.00 -13.69 -17.49
CA LEU A 42 5.51 -13.79 -18.87
C LEU A 42 5.95 -12.59 -19.72
N LEU A 43 5.90 -11.38 -19.18
CA LEU A 43 6.32 -10.18 -19.89
C LEU A 43 7.83 -10.16 -20.14
N GLU A 44 8.63 -10.64 -19.18
CA GLU A 44 10.07 -10.80 -19.31
C GLU A 44 10.44 -11.86 -20.36
N HIS A 45 9.75 -13.01 -20.35
CA HIS A 45 9.96 -14.07 -21.34
C HIS A 45 9.47 -13.69 -22.75
N HIS A 46 8.45 -12.84 -22.83
CA HIS A 46 7.89 -12.35 -24.10
C HIS A 46 8.38 -10.94 -24.46
N ALA A 47 9.44 -10.44 -23.82
CA ALA A 47 10.01 -9.11 -24.00
C ALA A 47 10.65 -8.95 -25.39
N GLY A 48 9.79 -8.80 -26.40
CA GLY A 48 10.11 -8.34 -27.75
C GLY A 48 9.43 -7.00 -28.04
N SER A 49 9.81 -6.37 -29.16
CA SER A 49 9.42 -5.02 -29.60
C SER A 49 7.91 -4.69 -29.68
N LYS A 50 7.02 -5.66 -29.46
CA LYS A 50 5.55 -5.46 -29.40
C LYS A 50 5.04 -5.11 -28.00
N VAL A 51 5.69 -5.59 -26.93
CA VAL A 51 5.30 -5.30 -25.53
C VAL A 51 5.54 -3.84 -25.20
N ASP A 52 6.67 -3.30 -25.67
CA ASP A 52 7.08 -1.90 -25.50
C ASP A 52 6.04 -0.93 -26.10
N ARG A 53 5.43 -1.31 -27.23
CA ARG A 53 4.39 -0.52 -27.90
C ARG A 53 3.05 -0.54 -27.17
N ILE A 54 2.68 -1.67 -26.54
CA ILE A 54 1.47 -1.79 -25.72
C ILE A 54 1.64 -1.03 -24.40
N LEU A 55 2.80 -1.15 -23.75
CA LEU A 55 3.14 -0.39 -22.54
C LEU A 55 3.16 1.12 -22.80
N SER A 56 3.67 1.58 -23.95
CA SER A 56 3.68 3.01 -24.29
C SER A 56 2.27 3.61 -24.47
N GLY A 57 1.27 2.80 -24.86
CA GLY A 57 -0.13 3.21 -24.98
C GLY A 57 -0.87 3.25 -23.64
N VAL A 58 -0.54 2.33 -22.72
CA VAL A 58 -1.03 2.32 -21.34
C VAL A 58 -0.38 3.44 -20.51
N GLY A 59 0.85 3.87 -20.87
CA GLY A 59 1.61 4.87 -20.11
C GLY A 59 0.91 6.21 -19.89
N LYS A 60 0.04 6.65 -20.79
CA LYS A 60 -0.74 7.89 -20.60
C LYS A 60 -2.01 7.71 -19.77
N ALA A 61 -2.56 6.49 -19.69
CA ALA A 61 -3.74 6.19 -18.89
C ALA A 61 -3.39 5.51 -17.56
N GLY A 62 -2.09 5.28 -17.30
CA GLY A 62 -1.56 4.55 -16.14
C GLY A 62 -2.16 5.01 -14.81
N PRO A 63 -2.02 6.29 -14.41
CA PRO A 63 -2.62 6.80 -13.18
C PRO A 63 -4.14 6.62 -13.12
N LEU A 64 -4.86 6.82 -14.22
CA LEU A 64 -6.32 6.64 -14.24
C LEU A 64 -6.72 5.19 -13.97
N ILE A 65 -6.09 4.24 -14.65
CA ILE A 65 -6.34 2.81 -14.47
C ILE A 65 -5.86 2.38 -13.07
N GLY A 66 -4.72 2.88 -12.61
CA GLY A 66 -4.18 2.62 -11.28
C GLY A 66 -5.11 3.08 -10.16
N ALA A 67 -5.72 4.27 -10.28
CA ALA A 67 -6.71 4.74 -9.32
C ALA A 67 -7.97 3.87 -9.31
N ALA A 68 -8.43 3.41 -10.47
CA ALA A 68 -9.59 2.53 -10.57
C ALA A 68 -9.31 1.16 -9.95
N LEU A 69 -8.13 0.59 -10.20
CA LEU A 69 -7.69 -0.67 -9.59
C LEU A 69 -7.48 -0.52 -8.07
N GLY A 70 -6.93 0.60 -7.63
CA GLY A 70 -6.76 0.91 -6.20
C GLY A 70 -8.09 1.14 -5.46
N ALA A 71 -9.19 1.45 -6.16
CA ALA A 71 -10.50 1.54 -5.52
C ALA A 71 -11.06 0.17 -5.10
N ILE A 72 -10.52 -0.92 -5.66
CA ILE A 72 -10.96 -2.28 -5.36
C ILE A 72 -10.36 -2.69 -4.01
N PRO A 73 -11.19 -3.03 -2.99
CA PRO A 73 -10.72 -3.33 -1.66
C PRO A 73 -10.01 -4.69 -1.61
N GLN A 74 -8.73 -4.71 -1.99
CA GLN A 74 -7.88 -5.89 -1.90
C GLN A 74 -6.40 -5.50 -1.83
N CYS A 75 -5.81 -5.76 -0.67
CA CYS A 75 -4.46 -5.39 -0.28
C CYS A 75 -3.35 -5.99 -1.18
N GLY A 76 -3.69 -7.03 -1.96
CA GLY A 76 -2.83 -7.59 -3.00
C GLY A 76 -2.57 -6.66 -4.19
N PHE A 77 -3.46 -5.72 -4.52
CA PHE A 77 -3.27 -4.83 -5.67
C PHE A 77 -2.13 -3.82 -5.46
N SER A 78 -1.95 -3.32 -4.23
CA SER A 78 -0.81 -2.47 -3.89
C SER A 78 0.52 -3.25 -3.96
N GLY A 79 0.50 -4.52 -3.56
CA GLY A 79 1.64 -5.43 -3.74
C GLY A 79 1.96 -5.69 -5.22
N ALA A 80 0.94 -5.95 -6.03
CA ALA A 80 1.08 -6.14 -7.47
C ALA A 80 1.63 -4.88 -8.16
N ALA A 81 1.09 -3.70 -7.83
CA ALA A 81 1.58 -2.43 -8.38
C ALA A 81 3.06 -2.19 -8.01
N ALA A 82 3.46 -2.46 -6.77
CA ALA A 82 4.86 -2.37 -6.37
C ALA A 82 5.77 -3.33 -7.17
N GLY A 83 5.28 -4.53 -7.46
CA GLY A 83 6.00 -5.48 -8.32
C GLY A 83 6.13 -5.00 -9.76
N LEU A 84 5.01 -4.56 -10.37
CA LEU A 84 5.00 -4.00 -11.73
C LEU A 84 5.87 -2.74 -11.85
N TYR A 85 5.96 -1.92 -10.80
CA TYR A 85 6.85 -0.77 -10.77
C TYR A 85 8.32 -1.22 -10.72
N SER A 86 8.63 -2.19 -9.88
CA SER A 86 9.98 -2.75 -9.76
C SER A 86 10.45 -3.40 -11.06
N GLY A 87 9.54 -4.01 -11.83
CA GLY A 87 9.81 -4.51 -13.18
C GLY A 87 9.81 -3.45 -14.28
N GLY A 88 9.66 -2.17 -13.95
CA GLY A 88 9.67 -1.07 -14.92
C GLY A 88 8.43 -0.99 -15.83
N ILE A 89 7.36 -1.73 -15.54
CA ILE A 89 6.15 -1.79 -16.37
C ILE A 89 5.25 -0.57 -16.15
N ILE A 90 5.15 -0.09 -14.91
CA ILE A 90 4.33 1.06 -14.53
C ILE A 90 5.19 2.23 -14.04
N THR A 91 4.67 3.45 -14.21
CA THR A 91 5.34 4.68 -13.77
C THR A 91 5.21 4.91 -12.26
N MET A 92 6.05 5.79 -11.71
CA MET A 92 5.94 6.21 -10.32
C MET A 92 4.59 6.88 -10.04
N GLY A 93 4.07 7.70 -10.97
CA GLY A 93 2.76 8.32 -10.81
C GLY A 93 1.63 7.29 -10.82
N THR A 94 1.73 6.23 -11.63
CA THR A 94 0.78 5.11 -11.59
C THR A 94 0.81 4.40 -10.23
N LEU A 95 2.01 4.13 -9.69
CA LEU A 95 2.19 3.51 -8.37
C LEU A 95 1.56 4.37 -7.25
N ILE A 96 1.88 5.67 -7.23
CA ILE A 96 1.32 6.62 -6.25
C ILE A 96 -0.20 6.72 -6.38
N SER A 97 -0.72 6.70 -7.61
CA SER A 97 -2.16 6.71 -7.87
C SER A 97 -2.87 5.49 -7.28
N VAL A 98 -2.28 4.30 -7.40
CA VAL A 98 -2.81 3.08 -6.77
C VAL A 98 -2.81 3.27 -5.27
N PHE A 99 -1.66 3.60 -4.66
CA PHE A 99 -1.52 3.71 -3.20
C PHE A 99 -2.46 4.74 -2.57
N ILE A 100 -2.65 5.91 -3.19
CA ILE A 100 -3.57 6.93 -2.67
C ILE A 100 -5.02 6.46 -2.75
N SER A 101 -5.38 5.68 -3.79
CA SER A 101 -6.75 5.20 -4.00
C SER A 101 -7.12 4.02 -3.09
N THR A 102 -6.14 3.15 -2.77
CA THR A 102 -6.29 1.96 -1.91
C THR A 102 -6.95 2.27 -0.57
N SER A 103 -8.01 1.53 -0.22
CA SER A 103 -8.87 1.82 0.95
C SER A 103 -9.41 0.56 1.66
N ASP A 104 -8.72 -0.55 1.49
CA ASP A 104 -9.27 -1.91 1.54
C ASP A 104 -9.89 -2.28 2.89
N GLU A 105 -9.34 -1.76 3.99
CA GLU A 105 -9.81 -2.00 5.36
C GLU A 105 -10.65 -0.86 5.95
N MET A 106 -10.67 0.31 5.31
CA MET A 106 -11.50 1.44 5.74
C MET A 106 -12.98 1.15 5.48
N LEU A 107 -13.30 0.58 4.31
CA LEU A 107 -14.67 0.38 3.87
C LEU A 107 -15.49 -0.53 4.80
N PRO A 108 -15.01 -1.75 5.17
CA PRO A 108 -15.73 -2.61 6.11
C PRO A 108 -15.91 -1.98 7.49
N VAL A 109 -14.90 -1.25 7.97
CA VAL A 109 -14.92 -0.60 9.29
C VAL A 109 -15.95 0.54 9.32
N LEU A 110 -15.97 1.41 8.31
CA LEU A 110 -16.92 2.52 8.25
C LEU A 110 -18.37 2.04 8.07
N LEU A 111 -18.58 1.00 7.27
CA LEU A 111 -19.90 0.38 7.11
C LEU A 111 -20.39 -0.24 8.43
N SER A 112 -19.53 -0.98 9.12
CA SER A 112 -19.86 -1.61 10.41
C SER A 112 -20.07 -0.59 11.52
N GLY A 113 -19.36 0.54 11.46
CA GLY A 113 -19.50 1.66 12.40
C GLY A 113 -20.72 2.55 12.16
N GLY A 114 -21.55 2.24 11.16
CA GLY A 114 -22.76 3.02 10.84
C GLY A 114 -22.47 4.39 10.23
N ALA A 115 -21.32 4.59 9.58
CA ALA A 115 -21.07 5.81 8.83
C ALA A 115 -22.09 5.92 7.68
N GLY A 116 -22.61 7.13 7.46
CA GLY A 116 -23.58 7.36 6.39
C GLY A 116 -23.01 7.00 5.01
N THR A 117 -23.79 6.32 4.19
CA THR A 117 -23.41 5.89 2.83
C THR A 117 -22.85 7.03 1.99
N LEU A 118 -23.40 8.24 2.17
CA LEU A 118 -22.92 9.45 1.49
C LEU A 118 -21.50 9.86 1.90
N VAL A 119 -21.13 9.69 3.17
CA VAL A 119 -19.77 9.99 3.69
C VAL A 119 -18.77 9.01 3.10
N ILE A 120 -19.12 7.72 3.10
CA ILE A 120 -18.28 6.66 2.54
C ILE A 120 -18.05 6.87 1.04
N ALA A 121 -19.12 7.11 0.28
CA ALA A 121 -19.03 7.37 -1.15
C ALA A 121 -18.15 8.59 -1.45
N LYS A 122 -18.33 9.68 -0.70
CA LYS A 122 -17.51 10.89 -0.82
C LYS A 122 -16.03 10.65 -0.53
N LEU A 123 -15.72 9.87 0.51
CA LEU A 123 -14.35 9.50 0.86
C LEU A 123 -13.67 8.69 -0.24
N VAL A 124 -14.33 7.63 -0.72
CA VAL A 124 -13.78 6.77 -1.79
C VAL A 124 -13.57 7.57 -3.08
N LEU A 125 -14.61 8.30 -3.53
CA LEU A 125 -14.50 9.09 -4.76
C LEU A 125 -13.46 10.19 -4.65
N GLY A 126 -13.35 10.83 -3.48
CA GLY A 126 -12.32 11.84 -3.24
C GLY A 126 -10.92 11.26 -3.28
N LYS A 127 -10.70 10.06 -2.72
CA LYS A 127 -9.40 9.35 -2.80
C LYS A 127 -9.05 8.94 -4.22
N VAL A 128 -10.01 8.39 -4.98
CA VAL A 128 -9.82 8.06 -6.40
C VAL A 128 -9.43 9.31 -7.18
N ALA A 129 -10.15 10.43 -6.99
CA ALA A 129 -9.85 11.69 -7.65
C ALA A 129 -8.46 12.21 -7.28
N CYS A 130 -8.05 12.12 -6.01
CA CYS A 130 -6.70 12.48 -5.56
C CYS A 130 -5.63 11.56 -6.16
N GLY A 131 -5.87 10.26 -6.21
CA GLY A 131 -4.96 9.29 -6.83
C GLY A 131 -4.71 9.65 -8.29
N ILE A 132 -5.77 9.90 -9.06
CA ILE A 132 -5.67 10.34 -10.45
C ILE A 132 -4.87 11.64 -10.55
N LEU A 133 -5.26 12.66 -9.77
CA LEU A 133 -4.65 13.99 -9.80
C LEU A 133 -3.16 13.94 -9.47
N PHE A 134 -2.81 13.38 -8.31
CA PHE A 134 -1.42 13.28 -7.85
C PHE A 134 -0.61 12.30 -8.69
N GLY A 135 -1.21 11.23 -9.18
CA GLY A 135 -0.54 10.29 -10.09
C GLY A 135 -0.11 10.96 -11.39
N TYR A 136 -1.01 11.71 -12.04
CA TYR A 136 -0.63 12.50 -13.22
C TYR A 136 0.36 13.62 -12.90
N LEU A 137 0.22 14.27 -11.74
CA LEU A 137 1.14 15.33 -11.32
C LEU A 137 2.55 14.78 -11.10
N VAL A 138 2.67 13.64 -10.42
CA VAL A 138 3.92 12.93 -10.21
C VAL A 138 4.51 12.49 -11.55
N ASP A 139 3.70 11.91 -12.44
CA ASP A 139 4.19 11.54 -13.77
C ASP A 139 4.67 12.75 -14.57
N LEU A 140 4.02 13.91 -14.44
CA LEU A 140 4.44 15.16 -15.09
C LEU A 140 5.77 15.69 -14.54
N ILE A 141 5.93 15.69 -13.21
CA ILE A 141 7.12 16.20 -12.52
C ILE A 141 8.33 15.28 -12.77
N PHE A 142 8.11 13.97 -12.75
CA PHE A 142 9.15 12.95 -12.92
C PHE A 142 9.19 12.42 -14.36
N ARG A 143 8.65 13.18 -15.33
CA ARG A 143 8.73 12.90 -16.78
C ARG A 143 10.17 12.64 -17.17
N GLY A 144 10.51 11.38 -17.46
CA GLY A 144 11.84 10.98 -17.90
C GLY A 144 12.43 9.76 -17.17
N HIS A 145 11.84 9.31 -16.07
CA HIS A 145 12.29 8.08 -15.38
C HIS A 145 11.67 6.77 -15.92
N THR A 146 10.93 6.82 -17.04
CA THR A 146 10.23 5.67 -17.62
C THR A 146 11.09 4.83 -18.58
N HIS A 147 12.39 5.12 -18.76
CA HIS A 147 13.22 4.41 -19.75
C HIS A 147 14.51 3.77 -19.21
N ALA A 148 14.81 3.85 -17.92
CA ALA A 148 16.12 3.45 -17.40
C ALA A 148 16.14 2.13 -16.61
N HIS A 149 15.20 1.20 -16.85
CA HIS A 149 15.28 -0.12 -16.18
C HIS A 149 14.95 -1.34 -17.04
N ILE A 150 14.80 -1.19 -18.35
CA ILE A 150 14.77 -2.36 -19.25
C ILE A 150 16.22 -2.87 -19.50
N GLU A 151 17.21 -1.97 -19.56
CA GLU A 151 18.62 -2.34 -19.79
C GLU A 151 19.31 -2.98 -18.57
N ASP A 152 18.81 -2.75 -17.35
CA ASP A 152 19.36 -3.37 -16.13
C ASP A 152 18.66 -4.68 -15.75
N LEU A 153 17.39 -4.90 -16.14
CA LEU A 153 16.71 -6.19 -16.00
C LEU A 153 17.46 -7.30 -16.77
N CYS A 154 18.06 -6.95 -17.91
CA CYS A 154 18.78 -7.91 -18.76
C CYS A 154 20.25 -8.15 -18.33
N ARG A 155 20.76 -7.42 -17.32
CA ARG A 155 22.20 -7.45 -16.97
C ARG A 155 22.51 -7.88 -15.54
N GLN A 156 21.53 -7.93 -14.63
CA GLN A 156 21.81 -8.14 -13.20
C GLN A 156 21.32 -9.45 -12.59
N ASP A 157 20.45 -10.22 -13.24
CA ASP A 157 20.33 -11.64 -12.93
C ASP A 157 21.08 -12.44 -13.99
N HIS A 158 22.34 -12.73 -13.68
CA HIS A 158 22.96 -13.98 -14.10
C HIS A 158 22.14 -15.14 -13.50
N CYS A 159 20.94 -15.39 -14.01
CA CYS A 159 20.16 -16.55 -13.67
C CYS A 159 20.28 -17.56 -14.79
N GLU A 160 21.02 -18.61 -14.46
CA GLU A 160 21.10 -19.89 -15.15
C GLU A 160 19.68 -20.44 -15.36
N CYS A 161 19.05 -20.10 -16.49
CA CYS A 161 17.83 -20.77 -16.93
C CYS A 161 18.20 -22.14 -17.55
N GLU A 162 18.68 -23.06 -16.72
CA GLU A 162 18.58 -24.48 -17.02
C GLU A 162 17.17 -24.97 -16.66
N HIS A 163 16.29 -25.03 -17.67
CA HIS A 163 15.20 -26.01 -17.76
C HIS A 163 14.20 -26.15 -16.58
N GLU A 164 13.70 -25.07 -15.96
CA GLU A 164 12.51 -25.15 -15.10
C GLU A 164 11.28 -24.44 -15.69
N ASN A 165 10.10 -25.02 -15.45
CA ASN A 165 8.82 -24.49 -15.92
C ASN A 165 8.55 -23.08 -15.34
N ILE A 166 8.12 -22.14 -16.17
CA ILE A 166 7.77 -20.73 -15.83
C ILE A 166 6.89 -20.65 -14.56
N PHE A 167 5.96 -21.59 -14.39
CA PHE A 167 5.06 -21.67 -13.24
C PHE A 167 5.78 -21.99 -11.92
N LEU A 168 6.83 -22.81 -11.95
CA LEU A 168 7.53 -23.29 -10.74
C LEU A 168 8.49 -22.22 -10.19
N SER A 169 9.14 -21.49 -11.10
CA SER A 169 9.98 -20.33 -10.79
C SER A 169 9.17 -19.21 -10.13
N ALA A 170 8.05 -18.80 -10.76
CA ALA A 170 7.11 -17.83 -10.22
C ALA A 170 6.59 -18.22 -8.83
N LEU A 171 6.25 -19.50 -8.62
CA LEU A 171 5.75 -19.99 -7.34
C LEU A 171 6.80 -19.95 -6.23
N LYS A 172 8.06 -20.29 -6.54
CA LYS A 172 9.18 -20.24 -5.58
C LYS A 172 9.50 -18.80 -5.17
N HIS A 173 9.49 -17.87 -6.13
CA HIS A 173 9.71 -16.44 -5.87
C HIS A 173 8.57 -15.82 -5.07
N THR A 174 7.32 -16.19 -5.41
CA THR A 174 6.12 -15.79 -4.66
C THR A 174 6.18 -16.29 -3.23
N GLY A 175 6.49 -17.58 -3.01
CA GLY A 175 6.55 -18.18 -1.67
C GLY A 175 7.62 -17.54 -0.78
N LYS A 176 8.83 -17.29 -1.32
CA LYS A 176 9.91 -16.64 -0.56
C LYS A 176 9.55 -15.20 -0.18
N THR A 177 8.94 -14.45 -1.08
CA THR A 177 8.52 -13.06 -0.82
C THR A 177 7.38 -13.02 0.19
N MET A 178 6.39 -13.91 0.04
CA MET A 178 5.26 -14.03 0.96
C MET A 178 5.72 -14.37 2.37
N LEU A 179 6.68 -15.29 2.54
CA LEU A 179 7.24 -15.62 3.86
C LEU A 179 7.90 -14.40 4.52
N VAL A 180 8.70 -13.62 3.78
CA VAL A 180 9.37 -12.44 4.32
C VAL A 180 8.35 -11.37 4.69
N ILE A 181 7.37 -11.10 3.81
CA ILE A 181 6.30 -10.13 4.08
C ILE A 181 5.50 -10.57 5.31
N PHE A 182 5.15 -11.85 5.42
CA PHE A 182 4.44 -12.41 6.58
C PHE A 182 5.21 -12.19 7.88
N ILE A 183 6.51 -12.50 7.92
CA ILE A 183 7.34 -12.32 9.12
C ILE A 183 7.43 -10.83 9.50
N VAL A 184 7.65 -9.95 8.52
CA VAL A 184 7.78 -8.50 8.78
C VAL A 184 6.44 -7.90 9.20
N SER A 185 5.34 -8.26 8.56
CA SER A 185 3.99 -7.84 8.93
C SER A 185 3.63 -8.30 10.34
N LEU A 186 3.94 -9.56 10.69
CA LEU A 186 3.72 -10.09 12.03
C LEU A 186 4.50 -9.29 13.09
N ALA A 187 5.77 -8.96 12.80
CA ALA A 187 6.59 -8.14 13.69
C ALA A 187 6.03 -6.72 13.85
N LEU A 188 5.63 -6.08 12.75
CA LEU A 188 5.05 -4.73 12.75
C LEU A 188 3.71 -4.68 13.49
N ASN A 189 2.83 -5.67 13.27
CA ASN A 189 1.54 -5.77 13.96
C ASN A 189 1.75 -5.95 15.46
N LEU A 190 2.65 -6.83 15.88
CA LEU A 190 2.96 -7.04 17.30
C LEU A 190 3.51 -5.77 17.97
N VAL A 191 4.40 -5.04 17.29
CA VAL A 191 4.92 -3.76 17.79
C VAL A 191 3.81 -2.70 17.88
N PHE A 192 2.90 -2.66 16.91
CA PHE A 192 1.78 -1.73 16.90
C PHE A 192 0.80 -2.01 18.05
N ASP A 193 0.48 -3.27 18.33
CA ASP A 193 -0.41 -3.65 19.43
C ASP A 193 0.21 -3.41 20.82
N LEU A 194 1.54 -3.54 20.95
CA LEU A 194 2.25 -3.32 22.21
C LEU A 194 2.45 -1.83 22.57
N GLY A 195 2.34 -0.89 21.61
CA GLY A 195 2.64 0.53 21.88
C GLY A 195 2.00 1.58 20.98
N GLY A 196 1.49 1.21 19.80
CA GLY A 196 0.92 2.12 18.81
C GLY A 196 -0.42 2.73 19.22
N ALA A 197 -1.29 1.96 19.89
CA ALA A 197 -2.61 2.43 20.33
C ALA A 197 -2.51 3.60 21.32
N HIS A 198 -1.52 3.58 22.22
CA HIS A 198 -1.30 4.64 23.20
C HIS A 198 -0.67 5.91 22.59
N LEU A 199 0.10 5.76 21.51
CA LEU A 199 0.65 6.89 20.73
C LEU A 199 -0.47 7.68 20.04
N LEU A 200 -1.46 7.00 19.46
CA LEU A 200 -2.61 7.65 18.80
C LEU A 200 -3.39 8.55 19.76
N GLN A 201 -3.65 8.11 20.99
CA GLN A 201 -4.41 8.89 21.97
C GLN A 201 -3.67 10.13 22.50
N ARG A 202 -2.32 10.10 22.55
CA ARG A 202 -1.51 11.21 23.09
C ARG A 202 -1.11 12.25 22.04
N LEU A 203 -1.04 11.86 20.76
CA LEU A 203 -0.57 12.72 19.67
C LEU A 203 -1.70 13.50 18.98
N MET A 204 -2.96 13.26 19.34
CA MET A 204 -4.14 13.94 18.78
C MET A 204 -4.35 15.33 19.41
N LEU A 205 -3.45 16.25 19.11
CA LEU A 205 -3.71 17.67 19.31
C LEU A 205 -4.71 18.13 18.25
N ASN A 206 -5.78 18.82 18.68
CA ASN A 206 -6.86 19.34 17.84
C ASN A 206 -6.42 20.56 17.00
N VAL A 207 -5.27 20.43 16.33
CA VAL A 207 -4.67 21.48 15.51
C VAL A 207 -4.75 21.05 14.05
N PRO A 208 -5.39 21.84 13.17
CA PRO A 208 -5.43 21.55 11.75
C PRO A 208 -4.01 21.43 11.18
N VAL A 209 -3.85 20.59 10.16
CA VAL A 209 -2.56 20.30 9.48
C VAL A 209 -1.63 19.40 10.30
N VAL A 210 -1.46 19.65 11.60
CA VAL A 210 -0.62 18.80 12.46
C VAL A 210 -1.16 17.38 12.53
N SER A 211 -2.49 17.23 12.64
CA SER A 211 -3.14 15.93 12.66
C SER A 211 -2.89 15.13 11.37
N GLU A 212 -2.89 15.81 10.23
CA GLU A 212 -2.68 15.23 8.90
C GLU A 212 -1.23 14.77 8.72
N LEU A 213 -0.25 15.55 9.19
CA LEU A 213 1.16 15.18 9.11
C LEU A 213 1.47 13.95 9.97
N ILE A 214 0.88 13.90 11.18
CA ILE A 214 1.07 12.79 12.12
C ILE A 214 0.43 11.52 11.57
N THR A 215 -0.83 11.59 11.11
CA THR A 215 -1.50 10.40 10.59
C THR A 215 -0.88 9.90 9.30
N ALA A 216 -0.36 10.77 8.42
CA ALA A 216 0.43 10.35 7.27
C ALA A 216 1.70 9.60 7.68
N LEU A 217 2.37 10.06 8.74
CA LEU A 217 3.59 9.41 9.24
C LEU A 217 3.28 8.03 9.83
N LEU A 218 2.15 7.91 10.54
CA LEU A 218 1.65 6.62 11.01
C LEU A 218 1.20 5.73 9.84
N GLY A 219 0.60 6.31 8.80
CA GLY A 219 0.16 5.63 7.59
C GLY A 219 1.31 4.97 6.82
N LEU A 220 2.52 5.54 6.88
CA LEU A 220 3.71 4.93 6.29
C LEU A 220 4.11 3.59 6.92
N ILE A 221 3.57 3.25 8.10
CA ILE A 221 3.75 1.93 8.70
C ILE A 221 2.90 0.94 7.89
N PRO A 222 3.51 -0.03 7.19
CA PRO A 222 2.80 -0.91 6.27
C PRO A 222 2.04 -2.00 7.04
N SER A 223 0.92 -1.62 7.65
CA SER A 223 0.00 -2.54 8.34
C SER A 223 -1.46 -2.22 8.06
N CYS A 224 -2.27 -3.28 7.98
CA CYS A 224 -3.73 -3.18 7.91
C CYS A 224 -4.30 -2.58 9.21
N ALA A 225 -3.67 -2.88 10.34
CA ALA A 225 -4.06 -2.41 11.67
C ALA A 225 -4.12 -0.87 11.78
N VAL A 226 -3.19 -0.15 11.14
CA VAL A 226 -3.20 1.33 11.13
C VAL A 226 -4.45 1.87 10.44
N SER A 227 -4.84 1.29 9.29
CA SER A 227 -6.04 1.73 8.55
C SER A 227 -7.33 1.48 9.35
N VAL A 228 -7.41 0.34 10.04
CA VAL A 228 -8.55 0.02 10.92
C VAL A 228 -8.60 0.99 12.11
N ALA A 229 -7.48 1.21 12.80
CA ALA A 229 -7.40 2.09 13.95
C ALA A 229 -7.78 3.55 13.61
N LEU A 230 -7.27 4.09 12.50
CA LEU A 230 -7.63 5.43 12.03
C LEU A 230 -9.12 5.54 11.68
N SER A 231 -9.69 4.50 11.07
CA SER A 231 -11.11 4.46 10.71
C SER A 231 -12.02 4.41 11.95
N GLN A 232 -11.63 3.65 12.98
CA GLN A 232 -12.36 3.60 14.27
C GLN A 232 -12.30 4.94 15.03
N LEU A 233 -11.14 5.59 15.03
CA LEU A 233 -10.97 6.91 15.64
C LEU A 233 -11.77 8.00 14.91
N TYR A 234 -11.94 7.89 13.59
CA TYR A 234 -12.83 8.77 12.83
C TYR A 234 -14.31 8.59 13.19
N LEU A 235 -14.76 7.35 13.40
CA LEU A 235 -16.13 7.05 13.82
C LEU A 235 -16.44 7.57 15.22
N THR A 236 -15.41 7.65 16.07
CA THR A 236 -15.51 8.26 17.40
C THR A 236 -15.56 9.78 17.23
N LYS A 237 -16.78 10.33 17.12
CA LYS A 237 -17.04 11.73 16.80
C LYS A 237 -16.12 12.70 17.55
N GLY A 238 -15.38 13.50 16.80
CA GLY A 238 -14.60 14.63 17.33
C GLY A 238 -13.12 14.36 17.61
N ILE A 239 -12.62 13.15 17.35
CA ILE A 239 -11.19 12.82 17.56
C ILE A 239 -10.35 13.06 16.30
N ILE A 240 -10.83 12.62 15.12
CA ILE A 240 -10.11 12.72 13.84
C ILE A 240 -10.92 13.51 12.82
N SER A 241 -10.27 14.45 12.13
CA SER A 241 -10.84 15.15 10.99
C SER A 241 -10.81 14.28 9.73
N THR A 242 -11.71 14.53 8.78
CA THR A 242 -11.72 13.84 7.46
C THR A 242 -10.36 13.92 6.76
N GLY A 243 -9.66 15.05 6.90
CA GLY A 243 -8.32 15.21 6.34
C GLY A 243 -7.28 14.33 6.99
N ALA A 244 -7.31 14.19 8.32
CA ALA A 244 -6.36 13.35 9.04
C ALA A 244 -6.59 11.86 8.74
N LEU A 245 -7.85 11.42 8.60
CA LEU A 245 -8.17 10.08 8.13
C LEU A 245 -7.60 9.83 6.73
N VAL A 246 -7.92 10.70 5.77
CA VAL A 246 -7.48 10.56 4.38
C VAL A 246 -5.96 10.61 4.26
N SER A 247 -5.30 11.51 4.99
CA SER A 247 -3.84 11.66 4.99
C SER A 247 -3.13 10.37 5.41
N GLY A 248 -3.61 9.74 6.49
CA GLY A 248 -3.08 8.46 6.96
C GLY A 248 -3.37 7.31 6.00
N LEU A 249 -4.61 7.23 5.50
CA LEU A 249 -4.98 6.16 4.58
C LEU A 249 -4.33 6.29 3.19
N ALA A 250 -4.09 7.51 2.70
CA ALA A 250 -3.44 7.74 1.42
C ALA A 250 -1.92 7.52 1.48
N SER A 251 -1.32 7.72 2.66
CA SER A 251 0.10 7.41 2.91
C SER A 251 0.33 5.91 3.21
N ASN A 252 -0.75 5.17 3.50
CA ASN A 252 -0.69 3.74 3.75
C ASN A 252 -0.78 2.94 2.45
N ALA A 253 0.38 2.60 1.90
CA ALA A 253 0.52 1.69 0.76
C ALA A 253 0.34 0.20 1.13
N GLY A 254 0.05 -0.11 2.39
CA GLY A 254 -0.09 -1.47 2.91
C GLY A 254 1.16 -2.31 2.64
N VAL A 255 0.95 -3.58 2.30
CA VAL A 255 2.04 -4.48 1.88
C VAL A 255 2.75 -4.04 0.61
N GLY A 256 2.18 -3.11 -0.17
CA GLY A 256 2.82 -2.57 -1.37
C GLY A 256 4.18 -1.96 -1.06
N LEU A 257 4.32 -1.27 0.08
CA LEU A 257 5.60 -0.69 0.49
C LEU A 257 6.62 -1.77 0.86
N LEU A 258 6.19 -2.83 1.55
CA LEU A 258 7.05 -3.99 1.88
C LEU A 258 7.55 -4.71 0.62
N VAL A 259 6.65 -4.92 -0.34
CA VAL A 259 6.98 -5.51 -1.64
C VAL A 259 7.96 -4.63 -2.42
N LEU A 260 7.71 -3.32 -2.45
CA LEU A 260 8.56 -2.35 -3.14
C LEU A 260 10.00 -2.38 -2.62
N PHE A 261 10.18 -2.35 -1.29
CA PHE A 261 11.52 -2.46 -0.69
C PHE A 261 12.21 -3.78 -0.95
N ARG A 262 11.43 -4.85 -1.12
CA ARG A 262 11.97 -6.19 -1.35
C ARG A 262 12.44 -6.38 -2.79
N GLN A 263 11.72 -5.81 -3.74
CA GLN A 263 11.96 -6.00 -5.16
C GLN A 263 12.86 -4.92 -5.76
N ASN A 264 12.60 -3.65 -5.44
CA ASN A 264 13.42 -2.55 -5.93
C ASN A 264 14.68 -2.40 -5.07
N HIS A 265 15.84 -2.80 -5.62
CA HIS A 265 17.12 -2.74 -4.93
C HIS A 265 17.66 -1.31 -4.77
N ASN A 266 17.17 -0.35 -5.56
CA ASN A 266 17.64 1.03 -5.49
C ASN A 266 17.02 1.79 -4.31
N LYS A 267 17.73 1.78 -3.18
CA LYS A 267 17.30 2.44 -1.93
C LYS A 267 16.98 3.93 -2.11
N LYS A 268 17.66 4.63 -3.04
CA LYS A 268 17.39 6.05 -3.31
C LYS A 268 16.03 6.25 -3.96
N ASP A 269 15.65 5.32 -4.85
CA ASP A 269 14.36 5.36 -5.53
C ASP A 269 13.21 5.05 -4.56
N ASN A 270 13.37 3.99 -3.74
CA ASN A 270 12.39 3.68 -2.69
C ASN A 270 12.17 4.84 -1.72
N LEU A 271 13.25 5.52 -1.30
CA LEU A 271 13.14 6.67 -0.41
C LEU A 271 12.45 7.86 -1.08
N ARG A 272 12.65 8.07 -2.38
CA ARG A 272 11.90 9.09 -3.14
C ARG A 272 10.42 8.73 -3.20
N ILE A 273 10.07 7.47 -3.49
CA ILE A 273 8.68 7.02 -3.55
C ILE A 273 7.98 7.24 -2.21
N ILE A 274 8.63 6.90 -1.09
CA ILE A 274 8.12 7.19 0.26
C ILE A 274 7.90 8.68 0.47
N ALA A 275 8.89 9.51 0.12
CA ALA A 275 8.80 10.95 0.31
C ALA A 275 7.66 11.55 -0.52
N VAL A 276 7.54 11.13 -1.78
CA VAL A 276 6.44 11.54 -2.66
C VAL A 276 5.10 11.07 -2.09
N LEU A 277 4.99 9.79 -1.72
CA LEU A 277 3.77 9.22 -1.15
C LEU A 277 3.33 9.99 0.09
N TYR A 278 4.24 10.26 1.03
CA TYR A 278 3.96 11.05 2.23
C TYR A 278 3.44 12.45 1.89
N ILE A 279 4.15 13.18 1.02
CA ILE A 279 3.75 14.53 0.62
C ILE A 279 2.38 14.51 -0.06
N THR A 280 2.17 13.62 -1.03
CA THR A 280 0.90 13.51 -1.75
C THR A 280 -0.23 13.03 -0.84
N GLY A 281 0.05 12.19 0.17
CA GLY A 281 -0.91 11.74 1.16
C GLY A 281 -1.38 12.89 2.06
N VAL A 282 -0.43 13.66 2.61
CA VAL A 282 -0.73 14.88 3.38
C VAL A 282 -1.54 15.88 2.57
N LEU A 283 -1.13 16.15 1.33
CA LEU A 283 -1.84 17.06 0.44
C LEU A 283 -3.25 16.55 0.10
N SER A 284 -3.42 15.24 -0.11
CA SER A 284 -4.73 14.62 -0.31
C SER A 284 -5.64 14.83 0.90
N GLY A 285 -5.10 14.66 2.12
CA GLY A 285 -5.82 14.92 3.35
C GLY A 285 -6.26 16.37 3.51
N ILE A 286 -5.36 17.33 3.27
CA ILE A 286 -5.66 18.76 3.32
C ILE A 286 -6.72 19.14 2.27
N LEU A 287 -6.58 18.62 1.04
CA LEU A 287 -7.51 18.88 -0.05
C LEU A 287 -8.91 18.33 0.26
N LEU A 288 -9.01 17.07 0.69
CA LEU A 288 -10.30 16.46 1.03
C LEU A 288 -10.94 17.13 2.24
N ARG A 289 -10.15 17.57 3.22
CA ARG A 289 -10.66 18.38 4.33
C ARG A 289 -11.31 19.66 3.86
N ALA A 290 -10.69 20.38 2.92
CA ALA A 290 -11.24 21.63 2.40
C ALA A 290 -12.54 21.41 1.59
N VAL A 291 -12.70 20.26 0.96
CA VAL A 291 -13.86 19.93 0.10
C VAL A 291 -15.00 19.26 0.88
N LEU A 292 -14.68 18.44 1.88
CA LEU A 292 -15.62 17.55 2.58
C LEU A 292 -15.86 17.94 4.04
N GLY A 293 -15.01 18.81 4.60
CA GLY A 293 -15.05 19.25 6.00
C GLY A 293 -15.97 20.41 6.28
#